data_AF-B2ACL3-F1
#
_entry.id   AF-B2ACL3-F1
#
_cell.length_a   1.000
_cell.length_b   1.000
_cell.length_c   1.000
_cell.angle_alpha   90.00
_cell.angle_beta   90.00
_cell.angle_gamma   90.00
#
_symmetry.space_group_name_H-M   'P 1'
#
loop_
_entity.id
_entity.type
_entity.pdbx_description
1 polymer ?
#
loop_
_entity_poly.entity_id
_entity_poly.type
_entity_poly.pdbx_seq_one_letter_code
_entity_poly.pdbx_strand_id
1 'polypeptide(L)'
;MIRQLLLAALPLVFANPLPVPEEAANADVAAAADIALPPHWHQGGRGSSSSSSTCGKLNGPRYCKGTAYNPSQTNKYLCGDSRLGPTRLPRREPLDSITEFYDRFGGLCPGVFLDTWFNVTGTGWWWYPEENGFVLGESGLPIVGEVTLGRGTLLDRFGGETGTFVSPAGAGYQREFVYSVGVD
;
A
#
# COMPACT_ATOMS: atom_id res chain seq x y z
N MET A 1 -61.06 49.07 1.57
CA MET A 1 -60.34 48.43 0.45
C MET A 1 -59.01 47.91 0.98
N ILE A 2 -58.93 46.64 1.39
CA ILE A 2 -57.72 46.02 1.92
C ILE A 2 -57.36 44.89 0.94
N ARG A 3 -56.24 45.05 0.23
CA ARG A 3 -55.70 44.05 -0.69
C ARG A 3 -55.05 42.94 0.12
N GLN A 4 -55.59 41.72 0.01
CA GLN A 4 -54.92 40.50 0.45
C GLN A 4 -53.69 40.25 -0.43
N LEU A 5 -52.50 40.22 0.18
CA LEU A 5 -51.32 39.57 -0.42
C LEU A 5 -51.51 38.06 -0.28
N LEU A 6 -51.72 37.37 -1.40
CA LEU A 6 -51.48 35.92 -1.49
C LEU A 6 -49.97 35.69 -1.50
N LEU A 7 -49.43 35.12 -0.42
CA LEU A 7 -48.12 34.48 -0.44
C LEU A 7 -48.31 33.09 -1.08
N ALA A 8 -47.82 32.90 -2.30
CA ALA A 8 -47.77 31.59 -2.92
C ALA A 8 -46.66 30.77 -2.24
N ALA A 9 -47.04 29.69 -1.56
CA ALA A 9 -46.10 28.69 -1.06
C ALA A 9 -45.61 27.84 -2.25
N LEU A 10 -44.32 27.91 -2.57
CA LEU A 10 -43.66 26.95 -3.45
C LEU A 10 -43.53 25.61 -2.70
N PRO A 11 -43.84 24.46 -3.33
CA PRO A 11 -43.56 23.17 -2.73
C PRO A 11 -42.05 22.91 -2.74
N LEU A 12 -41.49 22.58 -1.58
CA LEU A 12 -40.17 21.95 -1.47
C LEU A 12 -40.26 20.56 -2.07
N VAL A 13 -39.66 20.39 -3.25
CA VAL A 13 -39.45 19.07 -3.87
C VAL A 13 -38.31 18.41 -3.11
N PHE A 14 -38.62 17.40 -2.30
CA PHE A 14 -37.62 16.48 -1.78
C PHE A 14 -37.13 15.62 -2.94
N ALA A 15 -35.89 15.81 -3.37
CA ALA A 15 -35.22 14.90 -4.28
C ALA A 15 -34.95 13.58 -3.53
N ASN A 16 -35.59 12.49 -3.96
CA ASN A 16 -35.21 11.15 -3.53
C ASN A 16 -33.74 10.89 -3.93
N PRO A 17 -32.91 10.28 -3.07
CA PRO A 17 -31.57 9.88 -3.46
C PRO A 17 -31.66 8.86 -4.60
N LEU A 18 -30.85 9.08 -5.63
CA LEU A 18 -30.76 8.18 -6.79
C LEU A 18 -30.29 6.79 -6.31
N PRO A 19 -30.89 5.70 -6.83
CA PRO A 19 -30.43 4.36 -6.52
C PRO A 19 -28.99 4.20 -7.03
N VAL A 20 -28.06 3.90 -6.13
CA VAL A 20 -26.71 3.49 -6.48
C VAL A 20 -26.81 2.10 -7.14
N PRO A 21 -26.34 1.92 -8.38
CA PRO A 21 -26.37 0.62 -9.03
C PRO A 21 -25.44 -0.35 -8.28
N GLU A 22 -26.02 -1.44 -7.79
CA GLU A 22 -25.38 -2.57 -7.10
C GLU A 22 -24.61 -3.47 -8.08
N GLU A 23 -23.96 -2.87 -9.10
CA GLU A 23 -23.38 -3.57 -10.23
C GLU A 23 -22.02 -2.98 -10.62
N ALA A 24 -21.07 -3.06 -9.69
CA ALA A 24 -19.65 -2.84 -9.97
C ALA A 24 -18.73 -3.81 -9.21
N ALA A 25 -19.25 -4.94 -8.72
CA ALA A 25 -18.47 -5.90 -7.95
C ALA A 25 -17.61 -6.83 -8.82
N ASN A 26 -17.92 -7.04 -10.10
CA ASN A 26 -17.29 -8.08 -10.92
C ASN A 26 -16.92 -7.61 -12.34
N ALA A 27 -16.12 -6.56 -12.48
CA ALA A 27 -15.44 -6.25 -13.73
C ALA A 27 -13.92 -6.29 -13.52
N ASP A 28 -13.32 -7.37 -14.02
CA ASP A 28 -11.98 -7.43 -14.59
C ASP A 28 -10.77 -7.11 -13.68
N VAL A 29 -10.33 -8.15 -12.98
CA VAL A 29 -9.02 -8.29 -12.29
C VAL A 29 -7.79 -8.20 -13.22
N ALA A 30 -7.89 -7.58 -14.40
CA ALA A 30 -6.81 -7.54 -15.40
C ALA A 30 -6.14 -6.16 -15.59
N ALA A 31 -6.59 -5.09 -14.91
CA ALA A 31 -6.11 -3.73 -15.16
C ALA A 31 -5.26 -3.10 -14.03
N ALA A 32 -4.69 -3.90 -13.12
CA ALA A 32 -3.81 -3.38 -12.06
C ALA A 32 -2.32 -3.28 -12.44
N ALA A 33 -1.98 -3.38 -13.73
CA ALA A 33 -0.59 -3.34 -14.20
C ALA A 33 -0.05 -1.92 -14.47
N ASP A 34 -0.92 -0.90 -14.46
CA ASP A 34 -0.54 0.47 -14.81
C ASP A 34 -0.75 1.45 -13.65
N ILE A 35 -0.24 1.12 -12.45
CA ILE A 35 0.09 2.18 -11.50
C ILE A 35 1.22 2.98 -12.17
N ALA A 36 0.88 4.17 -12.68
CA ALA A 36 1.83 5.06 -13.35
C ALA A 36 3.02 5.34 -12.42
N LEU A 37 4.13 4.64 -12.66
CA LEU A 37 5.40 4.90 -11.99
C LEU A 37 5.89 6.30 -12.43
N PRO A 38 6.35 7.17 -11.50
CA PRO A 38 6.82 8.53 -11.83
C PRO A 38 7.91 8.57 -12.95
N PRO A 39 8.19 9.73 -13.56
CA PRO A 39 9.10 9.81 -14.72
C PRO A 39 10.59 9.50 -14.43
N HIS A 40 11.02 9.49 -13.16
CA HIS A 40 12.36 8.99 -12.81
C HIS A 40 12.47 7.44 -12.80
N TRP A 41 11.34 6.75 -13.00
CA TRP A 41 11.24 5.29 -13.07
C TRP A 41 11.44 4.75 -14.49
N HIS A 42 11.79 5.60 -15.47
CA HIS A 42 12.09 5.20 -16.85
C HIS A 42 13.52 4.71 -17.10
N GLN A 43 14.35 4.58 -16.06
CA GLN A 43 15.72 4.06 -16.21
C GLN A 43 15.96 2.70 -15.53
N GLY A 44 14.90 1.92 -15.28
CA GLY A 44 15.01 0.50 -14.97
C GLY A 44 14.33 -0.30 -16.08
N GLY A 45 15.11 -0.97 -16.93
CA GLY A 45 14.58 -1.78 -18.03
C GLY A 45 13.55 -2.80 -17.53
N ARG A 46 12.59 -3.15 -18.40
CA ARG A 46 11.59 -4.21 -18.21
C ARG A 46 12.24 -5.48 -17.65
N GLY A 47 12.32 -5.59 -16.33
CA GLY A 47 12.77 -6.78 -15.64
C GLY A 47 11.60 -7.76 -15.64
N SER A 48 11.70 -8.82 -16.42
CA SER A 48 10.79 -9.96 -16.31
C SER A 48 10.64 -10.34 -14.84
N SER A 49 9.39 -10.48 -14.39
CA SER A 49 9.02 -11.04 -13.08
C SER A 49 9.77 -12.35 -12.87
N SER A 50 10.87 -12.30 -12.13
CA SER A 50 11.75 -13.44 -11.95
C SER A 50 11.29 -14.14 -10.68
N SER A 51 10.44 -15.16 -10.85
CA SER A 51 10.00 -16.04 -9.77
C SER A 51 11.16 -16.34 -8.80
N SER A 52 10.89 -16.38 -7.50
CA SER A 52 11.88 -16.59 -6.42
C SER A 52 12.93 -17.69 -6.69
N SER A 53 12.58 -18.71 -7.47
CA SER A 53 13.48 -19.76 -7.98
C SER A 53 14.71 -19.22 -8.73
N THR A 54 14.60 -18.09 -9.41
CA THR A 54 15.66 -17.45 -10.20
C THR A 54 16.70 -16.76 -9.31
N CYS A 55 16.30 -16.30 -8.13
CA CYS A 55 17.20 -15.66 -7.17
C CYS A 55 18.12 -16.66 -6.45
N GLY A 56 17.79 -17.96 -6.52
CA GLY A 56 18.51 -19.04 -5.85
C GLY A 56 18.03 -19.28 -4.41
N LYS A 57 18.82 -20.02 -3.64
CA LYS A 57 18.45 -20.43 -2.27
C LYS A 57 18.29 -19.21 -1.35
N LEU A 58 17.18 -19.16 -0.60
CA LEU A 58 16.94 -18.19 0.49
C LEU A 58 18.18 -17.99 1.38
N ASN A 59 18.51 -16.73 1.66
CA ASN A 59 19.70 -16.31 2.41
C ASN A 59 21.05 -16.79 1.82
N GLY A 60 21.08 -17.34 0.62
CA GLY A 60 22.30 -17.72 -0.08
C GLY A 60 22.97 -16.51 -0.77
N PRO A 61 24.25 -16.65 -1.17
CA PRO A 61 25.00 -15.55 -1.81
C PRO A 61 24.35 -14.98 -3.07
N ARG A 62 23.65 -15.81 -3.86
CA ARG A 62 22.92 -15.35 -5.05
C ARG A 62 21.63 -14.61 -4.69
N TYR A 63 20.88 -15.12 -3.71
CA TYR A 63 19.62 -14.53 -3.29
C TYR A 63 19.83 -13.15 -2.66
N CYS A 64 20.89 -12.99 -1.87
CA CYS A 64 21.23 -11.75 -1.18
C CYS A 64 22.15 -10.82 -1.98
N LYS A 65 22.36 -11.11 -3.26
CA LYS A 65 23.16 -10.23 -4.13
C LYS A 65 22.49 -8.85 -4.19
N GLY A 66 23.27 -7.78 -3.97
CA GLY A 66 22.78 -6.40 -3.98
C GLY A 66 22.17 -5.91 -2.66
N THR A 67 22.26 -6.71 -1.59
CA THR A 67 21.80 -6.33 -0.25
C THR A 67 23.00 -6.01 0.66
N ALA A 68 22.76 -5.39 1.82
CA ALA A 68 23.75 -5.21 2.87
C ALA A 68 23.88 -6.51 3.69
N TYR A 69 24.30 -7.59 3.02
CA TYR A 69 24.27 -8.93 3.59
C TYR A 69 25.08 -9.03 4.89
N ASN A 70 24.43 -9.50 5.96
CA ASN A 70 25.06 -9.70 7.27
C ASN A 70 24.72 -11.08 7.84
N PRO A 71 25.64 -12.07 7.80
CA PRO A 71 25.35 -13.43 8.23
C PRO A 71 24.91 -13.51 9.70
N SER A 72 25.45 -12.64 10.57
CA SER A 72 25.13 -12.59 12.00
C SER A 72 23.71 -12.13 12.31
N GLN A 73 23.02 -11.53 11.32
CA GLN A 73 21.65 -11.03 11.48
C GLN A 73 20.62 -11.81 10.66
N THR A 74 21.03 -12.86 9.92
CA THR A 74 20.12 -13.65 9.05
C THR A 74 19.02 -14.38 9.81
N ASN A 75 19.16 -14.57 11.12
CA ASN A 75 18.12 -15.11 11.99
C ASN A 75 17.03 -14.07 12.32
N LYS A 76 17.36 -12.78 12.27
CA LYS A 76 16.48 -11.66 12.56
C LYS A 76 15.89 -11.05 11.29
N TYR A 77 16.73 -10.72 10.32
CA TYR A 77 16.36 -10.07 9.07
C TYR A 77 16.70 -10.91 7.85
N LEU A 78 15.88 -10.82 6.80
CA LEU A 78 16.17 -11.52 5.55
C LEU A 78 17.49 -10.99 4.97
N CYS A 79 18.38 -11.89 4.53
CA CYS A 79 19.76 -11.57 4.15
C CYS A 79 20.60 -10.88 5.25
N GLY A 80 20.10 -10.78 6.48
CA GLY A 80 20.69 -9.95 7.52
C GLY A 80 20.58 -8.45 7.28
N ASP A 81 19.78 -8.03 6.29
CA ASP A 81 19.56 -6.63 5.94
C ASP A 81 18.21 -6.18 6.51
N SER A 82 18.23 -5.29 7.49
CA SER A 82 17.01 -4.85 8.18
C SER A 82 15.99 -4.18 7.27
N ARG A 83 16.43 -3.63 6.13
CA ARG A 83 15.56 -3.02 5.11
C ARG A 83 14.63 -4.04 4.45
N LEU A 84 15.01 -5.32 4.49
CA LEU A 84 14.23 -6.40 3.92
C LEU A 84 13.24 -6.99 4.92
N GLY A 85 13.14 -6.47 6.15
CA GLY A 85 12.23 -6.95 7.18
C GLY A 85 12.65 -8.28 7.84
N PRO A 86 11.80 -8.83 8.73
CA PRO A 86 12.16 -9.98 9.55
C PRO A 86 12.23 -11.28 8.74
N THR A 87 13.11 -12.19 9.12
CA THR A 87 13.27 -13.51 8.46
C THR A 87 12.03 -14.39 8.60
N ARG A 88 11.26 -14.22 9.68
CA ARG A 88 10.06 -14.99 9.97
C ARG A 88 8.88 -14.02 10.10
N LEU A 89 7.85 -14.25 9.31
CA LEU A 89 6.57 -13.56 9.48
C LEU A 89 5.79 -14.15 10.67
N PRO A 90 4.88 -13.37 11.27
CA PRO A 90 3.95 -13.86 12.28
C PRO A 90 3.19 -15.11 11.82
N ARG A 91 2.90 -16.02 12.76
CA ARG A 91 2.18 -17.29 12.50
C ARG A 91 1.10 -17.56 13.55
N ARG A 92 0.64 -16.51 14.21
CA ARG A 92 -0.39 -16.57 15.24
C ARG A 92 -1.35 -15.44 15.01
N GLU A 93 -2.62 -15.74 15.21
CA GLU A 93 -3.70 -14.76 15.18
C GLU A 93 -3.41 -13.58 16.13
N PRO A 94 -3.78 -12.34 15.73
CA PRO A 94 -4.44 -11.99 14.46
C PRO A 94 -3.47 -11.72 13.28
N LEU A 95 -2.16 -11.81 13.50
CA LEU A 95 -1.16 -11.29 12.55
C LEU A 95 -0.82 -12.25 11.40
N ASP A 96 -1.10 -13.54 11.55
CA ASP A 96 -0.95 -14.51 10.46
C ASP A 96 -1.93 -14.24 9.31
N SER A 97 -3.21 -13.98 9.60
CA SER A 97 -4.21 -13.62 8.59
C SER A 97 -3.86 -12.31 7.87
N ILE A 98 -3.30 -11.33 8.58
CA ILE A 98 -2.85 -10.06 8.00
C ILE A 98 -1.71 -10.27 6.98
N THR A 99 -0.84 -11.26 7.21
CA THR A 99 0.36 -11.51 6.38
C THR A 99 0.23 -12.71 5.43
N GLU A 100 -0.93 -13.37 5.38
CA GLU A 100 -1.15 -14.62 4.65
C GLU A 100 -0.81 -14.52 3.16
N PHE A 101 -1.18 -13.40 2.51
CA PHE A 101 -0.99 -13.17 1.08
C PHE A 101 0.17 -12.22 0.76
N TYR A 102 1.02 -11.94 1.75
CA TYR A 102 2.09 -10.98 1.59
C TYR A 102 3.27 -11.55 0.79
N ASP A 103 3.33 -11.25 -0.51
CA ASP A 103 4.57 -11.38 -1.29
C ASP A 103 5.47 -10.18 -1.04
N ARG A 104 6.47 -10.38 -0.18
CA ARG A 104 7.41 -9.35 0.27
C ARG A 104 8.06 -8.53 -0.84
N PHE A 105 8.33 -9.16 -1.99
CA PHE A 105 9.07 -8.52 -3.08
C PHE A 105 8.29 -8.48 -4.39
N GLY A 106 7.03 -8.91 -4.41
CA GLY A 106 6.21 -8.97 -5.62
C GLY A 106 6.90 -9.71 -6.76
N GLY A 107 7.61 -10.81 -6.45
CA GLY A 107 8.39 -11.57 -7.43
C GLY A 107 9.73 -10.97 -7.85
N LEU A 108 10.28 -9.97 -7.14
CA LEU A 108 11.64 -9.48 -7.35
C LEU A 108 12.68 -10.17 -6.44
N CYS A 109 13.93 -10.24 -6.88
CA CYS A 109 15.04 -10.60 -5.99
C CYS A 109 15.34 -9.45 -5.02
N PRO A 110 15.79 -9.72 -3.78
CA PRO A 110 15.98 -8.70 -2.73
C PRO A 110 16.82 -7.49 -3.13
N GLY A 111 17.95 -7.70 -3.82
CA GLY A 111 18.79 -6.59 -4.27
C GLY A 111 18.11 -5.73 -5.34
N VAL A 112 17.34 -6.34 -6.24
CA VAL A 112 16.57 -5.61 -7.27
C VAL A 112 15.43 -4.83 -6.61
N PHE A 113 14.77 -5.41 -5.62
CA PHE A 113 13.76 -4.71 -4.84
C PHE A 113 14.33 -3.45 -4.16
N LEU A 114 15.51 -3.55 -3.55
CA LEU A 114 16.16 -2.38 -2.94
C LEU A 114 16.61 -1.35 -3.97
N ASP A 115 17.17 -1.77 -5.11
CA ASP A 115 17.55 -0.86 -6.19
C ASP A 115 16.33 -0.12 -6.77
N THR A 116 15.17 -0.79 -6.78
CA THR A 116 13.91 -0.23 -7.25
C THR A 116 13.31 0.73 -6.23
N TRP A 117 13.26 0.40 -4.94
CA TRP A 117 12.43 1.14 -3.96
C TRP A 117 13.21 1.92 -2.90
N PHE A 118 14.52 1.72 -2.82
CA PHE A 118 15.37 2.34 -1.81
C PHE A 118 16.46 3.18 -2.48
N ASN A 119 16.67 4.39 -1.97
CA ASN A 119 17.72 5.26 -2.46
C ASN A 119 19.09 4.79 -1.92
N VAL A 120 19.68 3.78 -2.57
CA VAL A 120 20.95 3.15 -2.15
C VAL A 120 22.13 4.10 -2.27
N THR A 121 22.14 4.99 -3.26
CA THR A 121 23.28 5.87 -3.60
C THR A 121 23.15 7.30 -3.09
N GLY A 122 21.96 7.70 -2.62
CA GLY A 122 21.64 9.05 -2.19
C GLY A 122 21.27 9.14 -0.72
N THR A 123 20.02 9.47 -0.42
CA THR A 123 19.59 9.89 0.92
C THR A 123 19.59 8.76 1.97
N GLY A 124 19.65 7.50 1.55
CA GLY A 124 19.53 6.35 2.46
C GLY A 124 18.09 6.13 2.96
N TRP A 125 17.09 6.52 2.17
CA TRP A 125 15.67 6.39 2.50
C TRP A 125 14.87 5.69 1.40
N TRP A 126 13.71 5.16 1.76
CA TRP A 126 12.73 4.61 0.82
C TRP A 126 12.13 5.71 -0.06
N TRP A 127 11.87 5.38 -1.32
CA TRP A 127 11.13 6.26 -2.23
C TRP A 127 9.63 6.06 -2.06
N TYR A 128 9.03 6.85 -1.17
CA TYR A 128 7.58 6.86 -1.00
C TYR A 128 6.86 7.45 -2.21
N PRO A 129 5.63 7.01 -2.49
CA PRO A 129 4.79 7.64 -3.51
C PRO A 129 4.52 9.11 -3.20
N GLU A 130 4.24 9.87 -4.25
CA GLU A 130 3.75 11.25 -4.14
C GLU A 130 2.35 11.28 -3.49
N GLU A 131 1.88 12.48 -3.13
CA GLU A 131 0.53 12.69 -2.59
C GLU A 131 0.18 11.76 -1.42
N ASN A 132 1.15 11.51 -0.53
CA ASN A 132 0.98 10.64 0.64
C ASN A 132 0.53 9.20 0.31
N GLY A 133 0.75 8.73 -0.91
CA GLY A 133 0.33 7.39 -1.34
C GLY A 133 -1.17 7.23 -1.57
N PHE A 134 -1.93 8.33 -1.64
CA PHE A 134 -3.32 8.24 -2.10
C PHE A 134 -3.37 7.83 -3.58
N VAL A 135 -4.36 7.02 -3.93
CA VAL A 135 -4.62 6.66 -5.32
C VAL A 135 -4.97 7.92 -6.09
N LEU A 136 -4.32 8.12 -7.25
CA LEU A 136 -4.61 9.22 -8.14
C LEU A 136 -5.76 8.87 -9.08
N GLY A 137 -6.70 9.79 -9.25
CA GLY A 137 -7.76 9.66 -10.26
C GLY A 137 -7.24 9.97 -11.67
N GLU A 138 -8.12 9.88 -12.67
CA GLU A 138 -7.77 10.15 -14.08
C GLU A 138 -7.21 11.56 -14.32
N SER A 139 -7.55 12.52 -13.44
CA SER A 139 -7.03 13.89 -13.48
C SER A 139 -5.62 14.04 -12.89
N GLY A 140 -5.05 12.98 -12.33
CA GLY A 140 -3.78 13.01 -11.60
C GLY A 140 -3.88 13.57 -10.18
N LEU A 141 -5.09 13.87 -9.69
CA LEU A 141 -5.32 14.35 -8.31
C LEU A 141 -5.59 13.18 -7.35
N PRO A 142 -5.17 13.28 -6.08
CA PRO A 142 -5.42 12.24 -5.10
C PRO A 142 -6.93 12.09 -4.80
N ILE A 143 -7.39 10.85 -4.75
CA ILE A 143 -8.75 10.49 -4.33
C ILE A 143 -8.75 10.40 -2.80
N VAL A 144 -9.08 11.51 -2.14
CA VAL A 144 -9.09 11.65 -0.68
C VAL A 144 -10.27 12.52 -0.24
N GLY A 145 -10.79 12.27 0.97
CA GLY A 145 -11.87 13.05 1.56
C GLY A 145 -11.82 13.05 3.08
N GLU A 146 -12.39 14.08 3.69
CA GLU A 146 -12.49 14.17 5.16
C GLU A 146 -13.60 13.25 5.68
N VAL A 147 -13.26 12.44 6.68
CA VAL A 147 -14.20 11.56 7.36
C VAL A 147 -14.01 11.70 8.87
N THR A 148 -15.12 11.80 9.61
CA THR A 148 -15.10 11.71 11.08
C THR A 148 -15.25 10.26 11.50
N LEU A 149 -14.26 9.73 12.23
CA LEU A 149 -14.33 8.37 12.75
C LEU A 149 -15.33 8.28 13.91
N GLY A 150 -16.26 7.33 13.82
CA GLY A 150 -17.21 7.05 14.88
C GLY A 150 -16.51 6.49 16.13
N ARG A 151 -17.09 6.73 17.31
CA ARG A 151 -16.60 6.12 18.55
C ARG A 151 -16.66 4.59 18.44
N GLY A 152 -15.57 3.92 18.83
CA GLY A 152 -15.46 2.46 18.75
C GLY A 152 -14.92 1.94 17.41
N THR A 153 -14.59 2.82 16.46
CA THR A 153 -13.85 2.45 15.25
C THR A 153 -12.50 1.86 15.66
N LEU A 154 -12.21 0.65 15.19
CA LEU A 154 -10.94 -0.04 15.43
C LEU A 154 -9.98 0.24 14.27
N LEU A 155 -8.78 0.66 14.62
CA LEU A 155 -7.70 0.94 13.70
C LEU A 155 -6.47 0.15 14.12
N ASP A 156 -5.64 -0.20 13.16
CA ASP A 156 -4.31 -0.75 13.36
C ASP A 156 -3.25 0.05 12.61
N ARG A 157 -1.99 -0.26 12.91
CA ARG A 157 -0.81 0.38 12.33
C ARG A 157 0.41 -0.50 12.53
N PHE A 158 1.23 -0.59 11.49
CA PHE A 158 2.60 -1.06 11.56
C PHE A 158 3.57 0.14 11.68
N GLY A 159 4.39 0.12 12.74
CA GLY A 159 5.38 1.17 13.03
C GLY A 159 5.07 2.02 14.26
N GLY A 160 5.97 2.97 14.57
CA GLY A 160 5.89 3.79 15.79
C GLY A 160 4.69 4.73 15.85
N GLU A 161 4.32 5.12 17.08
CA GLU A 161 3.13 5.95 17.40
C GLU A 161 3.21 7.40 16.91
N THR A 162 4.37 7.84 16.42
CA THR A 162 4.58 9.21 15.92
C THR A 162 4.11 9.42 14.47
N GLY A 163 3.74 8.35 13.76
CA GLY A 163 3.25 8.44 12.38
C GLY A 163 1.76 8.78 12.27
N THR A 164 1.33 9.20 11.10
CA THR A 164 -0.03 9.73 10.84
C THR A 164 -0.87 8.85 9.91
N PHE A 165 -0.41 7.63 9.60
CA PHE A 165 -1.11 6.67 8.74
C PHE A 165 -1.55 5.46 9.54
N VAL A 166 -2.82 5.09 9.36
CA VAL A 166 -3.51 4.00 10.06
C VAL A 166 -4.41 3.26 9.09
N SER A 167 -4.69 1.99 9.37
CA SER A 167 -5.56 1.12 8.59
C SER A 167 -6.80 0.74 9.42
N PRO A 168 -7.90 0.32 8.79
CA PRO A 168 -8.94 -0.43 9.50
C PRO A 168 -8.35 -1.70 10.11
N ALA A 169 -8.69 -1.99 11.37
CA ALA A 169 -8.14 -3.15 12.07
C ALA A 169 -8.33 -4.46 11.28
N GLY A 170 -7.24 -5.22 11.11
CA GLY A 170 -7.23 -6.48 10.37
C GLY A 170 -7.07 -6.32 8.86
N ALA A 171 -6.73 -5.12 8.37
CA ALA A 171 -6.38 -4.94 6.97
C ALA A 171 -5.19 -5.83 6.60
N GLY A 172 -5.30 -6.57 5.50
CA GLY A 172 -4.18 -7.38 5.02
C GLY A 172 -2.99 -6.50 4.64
N TYR A 173 -1.77 -6.92 4.99
CA TYR A 173 -0.55 -6.09 4.88
C TYR A 173 -0.30 -5.58 3.46
N GLN A 174 -0.59 -6.38 2.42
CA GLN A 174 -0.46 -5.93 1.02
C GLN A 174 -1.40 -4.79 0.60
N ARG A 175 -2.45 -4.50 1.39
CA ARG A 175 -3.36 -3.38 1.15
C ARG A 175 -2.87 -2.10 1.81
N GLU A 176 -1.90 -2.23 2.70
CA GLU A 176 -1.21 -1.10 3.28
C GLU A 176 0.00 -0.79 2.40
N PHE A 177 0.20 0.48 2.03
CA PHE A 177 1.39 0.90 1.30
C PHE A 177 2.60 1.01 2.24
N VAL A 178 2.95 -0.09 2.88
CA VAL A 178 4.05 -0.20 3.84
C VAL A 178 5.15 -1.08 3.23
N TYR A 179 6.39 -0.58 3.22
CA TYR A 179 7.55 -1.38 2.80
C TYR A 179 7.85 -2.49 3.81
N SER A 180 8.50 -3.58 3.35
CA SER A 180 8.77 -4.80 4.14
C SER A 180 9.41 -4.63 5.52
N VAL A 181 9.93 -3.44 5.83
CA VAL A 181 10.48 -3.05 7.12
C VAL A 181 9.48 -2.99 8.25
N GLY A 182 8.18 -2.80 7.97
CA GLY A 182 7.18 -2.52 9.01
C GLY A 182 6.61 -3.73 9.75
N VAL A 183 7.01 -4.97 9.41
CA VAL A 183 6.41 -6.20 9.98
C VAL A 183 7.15 -6.71 11.23
N ASP A 184 7.93 -5.86 11.91
CA ASP A 184 8.86 -6.23 12.98
C ASP A 184 8.23 -6.48 14.37
#